data_AF-A0A6L3VDE6-F1
#
_entry.id   AF-A0A6L3VDE6-F1
#
_cell.length_a   1.000
_cell.length_b   1.000
_cell.length_c   1.000
_cell.angle_alpha   90.00
_cell.angle_beta   90.00
_cell.angle_gamma   90.00
#
_symmetry.space_group_name_H-M   'P 1'
#
loop_
_entity.id
_entity.type
_entity.pdbx_description
1 polymer ?
#
loop_
_entity_poly.entity_id
_entity_poly.type
_entity_poly.pdbx_seq_one_letter_code
_entity_poly.pdbx_strand_id
1 'polypeptide(L)' 'GWPPVLPAWAPAGALGATLLIGTVAGLYPAVRAARLSPTVALAAV' A
#
# COMPACT_ATOMS: atom_id res chain seq x y z
N GLY A 1 2.44 8.74 -36.37
CA GLY A 1 2.40 8.78 -34.89
C GLY A 1 3.54 7.94 -34.37
N TRP A 2 4.13 8.33 -33.24
CA TRP A 2 5.25 7.60 -32.66
C TRP A 2 4.77 6.27 -32.05
N PRO A 3 5.37 5.12 -32.37
CA PRO A 3 4.91 3.83 -31.87
C PRO A 3 5.24 3.69 -30.37
N PRO A 4 4.31 3.18 -29.54
CA PRO A 4 4.55 3.00 -28.12
C PRO A 4 5.65 1.97 -27.88
N VAL A 5 6.72 2.40 -27.21
CA VAL A 5 7.89 1.56 -26.85
C VAL A 5 7.61 0.76 -25.58
N LEU A 6 6.74 1.27 -24.71
CA LEU A 6 6.37 0.58 -23.48
C LEU A 6 5.36 -0.54 -23.75
N PRO A 7 5.65 -1.77 -23.30
CA PRO A 7 4.69 -2.85 -23.40
C PRO A 7 3.51 -2.58 -22.46
N ALA A 8 2.30 -3.01 -22.85
CA ALA A 8 1.07 -2.75 -22.10
C ALA A 8 1.07 -3.28 -20.66
N TRP A 9 1.89 -4.30 -20.36
CA TRP A 9 2.02 -4.84 -19.01
C TRP A 9 2.75 -3.88 -18.06
N ALA A 10 3.61 -2.99 -18.57
CA ALA A 10 4.40 -2.09 -17.73
C ALA A 10 3.53 -1.17 -16.86
N PRO A 11 2.57 -0.39 -17.41
CA PRO A 11 1.67 0.42 -16.58
C PRO A 11 0.74 -0.42 -15.70
N ALA A 12 0.28 -1.58 -16.17
CA ALA A 12 -0.53 -2.49 -15.37
C ALA A 12 0.24 -3.03 -14.15
N GLY A 13 1.50 -3.42 -14.36
CA GLY A 13 2.42 -3.85 -13.30
C GLY A 13 2.75 -2.72 -12.33
N ALA A 14 2.93 -1.49 -12.82
CA ALA A 14 3.17 -0.32 -11.97
C ALA A 14 1.97 -0.03 -11.04
N LEU A 15 0.74 -0.10 -11.55
CA LEU A 15 -0.48 0.04 -10.75
C LEU A 15 -0.59 -1.09 -9.72
N GLY A 16 -0.38 -2.34 -10.14
CA GLY A 16 -0.41 -3.51 -9.26
C GLY A 16 0.62 -3.41 -8.14
N ALA A 17 1.86 -3.04 -8.46
CA ALA A 17 2.93 -2.87 -7.49
C ALA A 17 2.64 -1.75 -6.48
N THR A 18 2.13 -0.61 -6.96
CA THR A 18 1.76 0.53 -6.10
C THR A 18 0.69 0.14 -5.09
N LEU A 19 -0.38 -0.52 -5.56
CA LEU A 19 -1.46 -1.01 -4.71
C LEU A 19 -0.96 -2.05 -3.72
N LEU A 20 -0.17 -3.03 -4.16
CA LEU A 20 0.36 -4.08 -3.30
C LEU A 20 1.24 -3.49 -2.18
N ILE A 21 2.18 -2.62 -2.53
CA ILE A 21 3.10 -2.03 -1.55
C ILE A 21 2.33 -1.13 -0.58
N GLY A 22 1.47 -0.25 -1.10
CA GLY A 22 0.66 0.65 -0.27
C GLY A 22 -0.26 -0.12 0.68
N THR A 23 -0.91 -1.18 0.20
CA THR A 23 -1.78 -2.02 1.03
C THR A 23 -1.00 -2.77 2.10
N VAL A 24 0.13 -3.40 1.77
CA VAL A 24 0.96 -4.09 2.77
C VAL A 24 1.49 -3.10 3.80
N ALA A 25 2.09 -2.00 3.34
CA ALA A 25 2.68 -0.99 4.21
C ALA A 25 1.65 -0.26 5.08
N GLY A 26 0.41 -0.10 4.62
CA GLY A 26 -0.68 0.52 5.39
C GLY A 26 -1.42 -0.45 6.29
N LEU A 27 -1.79 -1.63 5.78
CA LEU A 27 -2.60 -2.60 6.52
C LEU A 27 -1.80 -3.30 7.61
N TYR A 28 -0.52 -3.64 7.39
CA TYR A 28 0.29 -4.29 8.42
C TYR A 28 0.34 -3.48 9.73
N PRO A 29 0.75 -2.19 9.75
CA PRO A 29 0.75 -1.42 10.97
C PRO A 29 -0.66 -1.12 11.48
N ALA A 30 -1.67 -0.95 10.61
CA ALA A 30 -3.06 -0.73 11.04
C ALA A 30 -3.62 -1.92 11.81
N VAL A 31 -3.41 -3.14 11.30
CA VAL A 31 -3.80 -4.38 11.99
C VAL A 31 -3.03 -4.53 13.31
N ARG A 32 -1.73 -4.18 13.31
CA ARG A 32 -0.95 -4.16 14.55
C ARG A 32 -1.51 -3.18 15.57
N ALA A 33 -1.92 -1.98 15.16
CA ALA A 33 -2.51 -0.96 16.03
C ALA A 33 -3.90 -1.37 16.56
N ALA A 34 -4.74 -2.00 15.73
CA ALA A 34 -6.07 -2.47 16.11
C ALA A 34 -6.05 -3.55 17.22
N ARG A 35 -4.90 -4.18 17.46
CA ARG A 35 -4.71 -5.18 18.53
C ARG A 35 -4.23 -4.57 19.84
N LEU A 36 -3.88 -3.29 19.88
CA LEU A 36 -3.48 -2.60 21.11
C LEU A 36 -4.71 -2.30 21.97
N SER A 37 -4.51 -2.24 23.30
CA SER A 37 -5.59 -1.78 24.18
C SER A 37 -5.89 -0.29 23.91
N PRO A 38 -7.15 0.15 24.07
CA PRO A 38 -7.53 1.53 23.81
C PRO A 38 -6.73 2.56 24.62
N THR A 39 -6.36 2.24 25.86
CA THR A 39 -5.53 3.09 26.72
C THR A 39 -4.12 3.30 26.16
N VAL A 40 -3.49 2.24 25.65
CA VAL A 40 -2.16 2.34 25.02
C VAL A 40 -2.24 3.10 23.69
N ALA A 41 -3.29 2.86 22.91
CA ALA A 41 -3.51 3.58 21.66
C ALA A 41 -3.74 5.08 21.89
N LEU A 42 -4.51 5.46 22.92
CA LEU A 42 -4.77 6.86 23.28
C LEU A 42 -3.50 7.56 23.81
N ALA A 43 -2.67 6.87 24.58
CA ALA A 43 -1.43 7.43 25.11
C ALA A 43 -0.35 7.70 24.04
N ALA A 44 -0.52 7.17 22.83
CA ALA A 44 0.36 7.42 21.69
C ALA A 44 -0.06 8.63 20.83
N VAL A 45 -1.17 9.29 21.18
CA VAL A 45 -1.64 10.57 20.61
C VAL A 45 -1.10 11.72 21.46
#